data_AF-A0A2H1E905-F1
#
_entry.id   AF-A0A2H1E905-F1
#
_cell.length_a   1.000
_cell.length_b   1.000
_cell.length_c   1.000
_cell.angle_alpha   90.00
_cell.angle_beta   90.00
_cell.angle_gamma   90.00
#
_symmetry.space_group_name_H-M   'P 1'
#
loop_
_entity.id
_entity.type
_entity.pdbx_description
1 polymer ?
#
loop_
_entity_poly.entity_id
_entity_poly.type
_entity_poly.pdbx_seq_one_letter_code
_entity_poly.pdbx_strand_id
1 'polypeptide(L)'
;MKNRINILLAFMLIAISCKAQNIDNIIADYITNLKQFDVQNNKMILIEENFDDFYNKIMDKWKVYNQDQCIQAINILKEVTKDNKNQRNRIKVVEFFTTLLSSDSLRIRSAVLTPLTVYRLSDYKKEAKNNIEKLFDITNEIYLRSEIYKLAGFLQLQEAERYLIERYFNKREKADRWNAMLSLARMGNKKALDFCIRKMKKDISKQNKFGYPSNIEEDAYYIRQPETLNLLLKISGNKSLVSDISKPSVKSNLGHLALSYVEISITNFPSRLYKEEGKSYEERIRLIEKWLKENKNNLILNKGIY
;
A
#
# COMPACT_ATOMS: atom_id res chain seq x y z
N MET A 1 42.63 23.98 30.77
CA MET A 1 41.18 23.65 30.70
C MET A 1 40.72 23.31 29.28
N LYS A 2 41.00 24.14 28.25
CA LYS A 2 40.63 23.88 26.85
C LYS A 2 41.08 22.52 26.28
N ASN A 3 42.30 22.07 26.56
CA ASN A 3 42.79 20.77 26.04
C ASN A 3 42.03 19.55 26.59
N ARG A 4 41.52 19.61 27.83
CA ARG A 4 40.74 18.50 28.40
C ARG A 4 39.33 18.40 27.78
N ILE A 5 38.73 19.52 27.41
CA ILE A 5 37.42 19.58 26.75
C ILE A 5 37.53 19.00 25.33
N ASN A 6 38.59 19.33 24.59
CA ASN A 6 38.79 18.82 23.23
C ASN A 6 39.02 17.30 23.19
N ILE A 7 39.73 16.74 24.18
CA ILE A 7 39.95 15.29 24.29
C ILE A 7 38.63 14.57 24.60
N LEU A 8 37.82 15.09 25.52
CA LEU A 8 36.50 14.53 25.84
C LEU A 8 35.54 14.56 24.64
N LEU A 9 35.54 15.65 23.86
CA LEU A 9 34.76 15.75 22.63
C LEU A 9 35.23 14.76 21.57
N ALA A 10 36.55 14.55 21.43
CA ALA A 10 37.10 13.56 20.50
C ALA A 10 36.71 12.12 20.90
N PHE A 11 36.78 11.76 22.19
CA PHE A 11 36.34 10.45 22.66
C PHE A 11 34.83 10.24 22.51
N MET A 12 34.02 11.28 22.74
CA MET A 12 32.58 11.22 22.46
C MET A 12 32.30 11.03 20.96
N LEU A 13 33.02 11.72 20.07
CA LEU A 13 32.88 11.55 18.62
C LEU A 13 33.30 10.15 18.16
N ILE A 14 34.39 9.59 18.72
CA ILE A 14 34.84 8.22 18.44
C ILE A 14 33.80 7.20 18.95
N ALA A 15 33.27 7.39 20.16
CA ALA A 15 32.24 6.51 20.73
C ALA A 15 30.93 6.56 19.92
N ILE A 16 30.54 7.74 19.42
CA ILE A 16 29.38 7.92 18.52
C ILE A 16 29.64 7.21 17.17
N SER A 17 30.86 7.33 16.63
CA SER A 17 31.24 6.73 15.34
C SER A 17 31.31 5.20 15.41
N CYS A 18 31.86 4.63 16.49
CA CYS A 18 31.89 3.18 16.70
C CYS A 18 30.50 2.58 16.94
N LYS A 19 29.58 3.33 17.56
CA LYS A 19 28.17 2.90 17.71
C LYS A 19 27.41 2.90 16.38
N ALA A 20 27.66 3.87 15.49
CA ALA A 20 27.08 3.90 14.15
C ALA A 20 27.54 2.71 13.30
N GLN A 21 28.85 2.41 13.31
CA GLN A 21 29.43 1.27 12.58
C GLN A 21 28.84 -0.09 13.02
N ASN A 22 28.47 -0.25 14.29
CA ASN A 22 27.89 -1.52 14.78
C ASN A 22 26.49 -1.78 14.23
N ILE A 23 25.72 -0.73 13.92
CA ILE A 23 24.36 -0.88 13.35
C ILE A 23 24.45 -1.16 11.86
N ASP A 24 25.32 -0.44 11.16
CA ASP A 24 25.63 -0.74 9.76
C ASP A 24 26.17 -2.16 9.61
N ASN A 25 26.95 -2.66 10.57
CA ASN A 25 27.42 -4.04 10.59
C ASN A 25 26.30 -5.05 10.89
N ILE A 26 25.36 -4.81 11.82
CA ILE A 26 24.23 -5.73 12.01
C ILE A 26 23.32 -5.74 10.78
N ILE A 27 23.05 -4.56 10.20
CA ILE A 27 22.25 -4.44 8.98
C ILE A 27 22.98 -5.09 7.81
N ALA A 28 24.29 -4.89 7.66
CA ALA A 28 25.11 -5.49 6.62
C ALA A 28 25.26 -7.00 6.81
N ASP A 29 25.54 -7.49 8.02
CA ASP A 29 25.61 -8.91 8.37
C ASP A 29 24.26 -9.57 8.13
N TYR A 30 23.16 -8.93 8.52
CA TYR A 30 21.82 -9.45 8.29
C TYR A 30 21.44 -9.41 6.81
N ILE A 31 21.73 -8.34 6.06
CA ILE A 31 21.56 -8.28 4.61
C ILE A 31 22.41 -9.35 3.91
N THR A 32 23.62 -9.61 4.40
CA THR A 32 24.55 -10.61 3.85
C THR A 32 24.06 -12.03 4.15
N ASN A 33 23.56 -12.28 5.37
CA ASN A 33 23.02 -13.58 5.80
C ASN A 33 21.61 -13.87 5.26
N LEU A 34 20.81 -12.84 4.96
CA LEU A 34 19.49 -12.98 4.32
C LEU A 34 19.56 -13.20 2.81
N LYS A 35 20.66 -12.83 2.17
CA LYS A 35 20.84 -12.98 0.72
C LYS A 35 21.39 -14.36 0.38
N GLN A 36 20.70 -15.44 0.78
CA GLN A 36 20.78 -16.67 0.01
C GLN A 36 19.81 -16.53 -1.16
N PHE A 37 20.37 -16.15 -2.31
CA PHE A 37 19.63 -16.08 -3.55
C PHE A 37 19.36 -17.51 -4.01
N ASP A 38 18.10 -17.91 -4.04
CA ASP A 38 17.73 -19.16 -4.70
C ASP A 38 17.86 -18.96 -6.21
N VAL A 39 19.02 -19.34 -6.73
CA VAL A 39 19.39 -19.20 -8.14
C VAL A 39 18.41 -19.94 -9.05
N GLN A 40 17.77 -21.01 -8.58
CA GLN A 40 16.83 -21.79 -9.40
C GLN A 40 15.46 -21.11 -9.51
N ASN A 41 15.03 -20.38 -8.48
CA ASN A 41 13.69 -19.77 -8.45
C ASN A 41 13.68 -18.24 -8.59
N ASN A 42 14.86 -17.62 -8.73
CA ASN A 42 15.03 -16.16 -8.81
C ASN A 42 14.30 -15.43 -7.67
N LYS A 43 14.35 -15.99 -6.46
CA LYS A 43 13.66 -15.51 -5.27
C LYS A 43 14.63 -15.36 -4.10
N MET A 44 14.45 -14.27 -3.36
CA MET A 44 15.15 -14.03 -2.10
C MET A 44 14.50 -14.94 -1.03
N ILE A 45 15.24 -15.94 -0.52
CA ILE A 45 14.77 -16.77 0.59
C ILE A 45 15.14 -16.06 1.89
N LEU A 46 14.16 -15.43 2.50
CA LEU A 46 14.26 -15.04 3.90
C LEU A 46 14.16 -16.31 4.75
N ILE A 47 15.22 -16.65 5.48
CA ILE A 47 15.22 -17.80 6.37
C ILE A 47 14.21 -17.51 7.49
N GLU A 48 12.99 -18.02 7.33
CA GLU A 48 11.86 -17.83 8.24
C GLU A 48 12.17 -18.32 9.67
N GLU A 49 13.13 -19.24 9.80
CA GLU A 49 13.51 -19.94 11.05
C GLU A 49 14.13 -19.03 12.11
N ASN A 50 14.68 -17.85 11.75
CA ASN A 50 15.36 -16.94 12.69
C ASN A 50 14.70 -15.56 12.81
N PHE A 51 13.43 -15.42 12.40
CA PHE A 51 12.76 -14.11 12.43
C PHE A 51 12.69 -13.51 13.83
N ASP A 52 12.40 -14.31 14.86
CA ASP A 52 12.25 -13.80 16.23
C ASP A 52 13.57 -13.25 16.79
N ASP A 53 14.70 -13.93 16.58
CA ASP A 53 16.03 -13.45 16.97
C ASP A 53 16.39 -12.14 16.25
N PHE A 54 16.17 -12.09 14.94
CA PHE A 54 16.38 -10.88 14.15
C PHE A 54 15.52 -9.70 14.63
N TYR A 55 14.22 -9.95 14.80
CA TYR A 55 13.29 -8.94 15.28
C TYR A 55 13.72 -8.41 16.64
N ASN A 56 14.08 -9.30 17.58
CA ASN A 56 14.53 -8.93 18.91
C ASN A 56 15.82 -8.10 18.85
N LYS A 57 16.80 -8.46 17.99
CA LYS A 57 18.01 -7.65 17.78
C LYS A 57 17.73 -6.23 17.31
N ILE A 58 16.74 -6.04 16.44
CA ILE A 58 16.30 -4.68 16.06
C ILE A 58 15.67 -3.98 17.26
N MET A 59 14.77 -4.64 17.99
CA MET A 59 14.05 -4.03 19.11
C MET A 59 14.98 -3.64 20.26
N ASP A 60 15.99 -4.47 20.58
CA ASP A 60 16.98 -4.21 21.62
C ASP A 60 17.75 -2.92 21.37
N LYS A 61 18.03 -2.64 20.09
CA LYS A 61 18.74 -1.42 19.68
C LYS A 61 17.83 -0.25 19.33
N TRP A 62 16.51 -0.46 19.21
CA TRP A 62 15.56 0.56 18.76
C TRP A 62 15.65 1.86 19.55
N LYS A 63 15.81 1.76 20.88
CA LYS A 63 15.88 2.94 21.78
C LYS A 63 17.12 3.80 21.59
N VAL A 64 18.18 3.26 21.00
CA VAL A 64 19.46 3.98 20.76
C VAL A 64 19.66 4.36 19.30
N TYR A 65 18.72 3.99 18.42
CA TYR A 65 18.75 4.37 17.02
C TYR A 65 18.48 5.86 16.86
N ASN A 66 19.29 6.48 15.99
CA ASN A 66 18.92 7.78 15.45
C ASN A 66 17.76 7.60 14.46
N GLN A 67 17.17 8.71 14.04
CA GLN A 67 15.99 8.69 13.19
C GLN A 67 16.21 7.97 11.84
N ASP A 68 17.38 8.10 11.23
CA ASP A 68 17.67 7.46 9.94
C ASP A 68 17.83 5.94 10.11
N GLN A 69 18.44 5.50 11.21
CA GLN A 69 18.55 4.08 11.58
C GLN A 69 17.17 3.46 11.86
N CYS A 70 16.26 4.19 12.53
CA CYS A 70 14.87 3.74 12.69
C CYS A 70 14.19 3.52 11.33
N ILE A 71 14.35 4.46 10.40
CA ILE A 71 13.74 4.37 9.05
C ILE A 71 14.32 3.19 8.28
N GLN A 72 15.64 2.96 8.34
CA GLN A 72 16.26 1.79 7.73
C GLN A 72 15.71 0.48 8.32
N ALA A 73 15.61 0.39 9.65
CA ALA A 73 15.05 -0.78 10.33
C ALA A 73 13.58 -1.03 9.94
N ILE A 74 12.76 0.02 9.83
CA ILE A 74 11.38 -0.07 9.33
C ILE A 74 11.35 -0.66 7.91
N ASN A 75 12.20 -0.15 7.01
CA ASN A 75 12.25 -0.65 5.64
C ASN A 75 12.69 -2.11 5.57
N ILE A 76 13.68 -2.52 6.36
CA ILE A 76 14.12 -3.91 6.41
C ILE A 76 13.00 -4.81 6.95
N LEU A 77 12.35 -4.42 8.05
CA LEU A 77 11.22 -5.17 8.61
C LEU A 77 10.09 -5.33 7.59
N LYS A 78 9.76 -4.28 6.84
CA LYS A 78 8.77 -4.32 5.75
C LYS A 78 9.16 -5.35 4.68
N GLU A 79 10.37 -5.26 4.13
CA GLU A 79 10.81 -6.16 3.06
C GLU A 79 10.87 -7.63 3.52
N VAL A 80 11.28 -7.87 4.76
CA VAL A 80 11.36 -9.20 5.39
C VAL A 80 9.99 -9.82 5.62
N THR A 81 8.94 -9.01 5.85
CA THR A 81 7.65 -9.52 6.33
C THR A 81 6.48 -9.37 5.38
N LYS A 82 6.50 -8.45 4.41
CA LYS A 82 5.35 -8.20 3.52
C LYS A 82 4.82 -9.46 2.82
N ASP A 83 5.72 -10.33 2.38
CA ASP A 83 5.42 -11.58 1.67
C ASP A 83 5.68 -12.85 2.50
N ASN A 84 6.06 -12.69 3.78
CA ASN A 84 6.38 -13.81 4.66
C ASN A 84 5.16 -14.74 4.83
N LYS A 85 5.33 -16.06 4.75
CA LYS A 85 4.20 -17.00 4.84
C LYS A 85 3.64 -17.06 6.25
N ASN A 86 4.50 -16.90 7.26
CA ASN A 86 4.13 -16.91 8.66
C ASN A 86 3.38 -15.63 9.05
N GLN A 87 2.06 -15.75 9.22
CA GLN A 87 1.19 -14.63 9.61
C GLN A 87 1.56 -14.04 10.98
N ARG A 88 2.09 -14.83 11.92
CA ARG A 88 2.51 -14.34 13.24
C ARG A 88 3.59 -13.26 13.10
N ASN A 89 4.55 -13.47 12.21
CA ASN A 89 5.63 -12.52 11.97
C ASN A 89 5.10 -11.21 11.38
N ARG A 90 4.16 -11.29 10.44
CA ARG A 90 3.51 -10.11 9.85
C ARG A 90 2.72 -9.32 10.89
N ILE A 91 1.91 -9.99 11.71
CA ILE A 91 1.15 -9.36 12.80
C ILE A 91 2.08 -8.61 13.76
N LYS A 92 3.18 -9.25 14.19
CA LYS A 92 4.16 -8.66 15.12
C LYS A 92 4.72 -7.34 14.58
N VAL A 93 5.06 -7.29 13.28
CA VAL A 93 5.56 -6.06 12.63
C VAL A 93 4.47 -5.02 12.44
N VAL A 94 3.25 -5.41 12.05
CA VAL A 94 2.11 -4.48 11.93
C VAL A 94 1.81 -3.82 13.28
N GLU A 95 1.73 -4.60 14.36
CA GLU A 95 1.52 -4.08 15.71
C GLU A 95 2.62 -3.07 16.07
N PHE A 96 3.88 -3.44 15.89
CA PHE A 96 5.00 -2.52 16.09
C PHE A 96 4.88 -1.23 15.26
N PHE A 97 4.68 -1.33 13.94
CA PHE A 97 4.53 -0.16 13.07
C PHE A 97 3.35 0.74 13.49
N THR A 98 2.24 0.17 13.94
CA THR A 98 1.11 0.99 14.41
C THR A 98 1.39 1.73 15.72
N THR A 99 2.27 1.23 16.59
CA THR A 99 2.71 1.99 17.77
C THR A 99 3.56 3.20 17.38
N LEU A 100 4.37 3.07 16.32
CA LEU A 100 5.22 4.15 15.81
C LEU A 100 4.44 5.29 15.15
N LEU A 101 3.14 5.09 14.86
CA LEU A 101 2.27 6.18 14.39
C LEU A 101 2.08 7.27 15.46
N SER A 102 2.34 6.97 16.73
CA SER A 102 2.34 7.95 17.84
C SER A 102 3.73 8.55 18.12
N SER A 103 4.75 8.22 17.33
CA SER A 103 6.09 8.82 17.46
C SER A 103 6.03 10.33 17.28
N ASP A 104 6.77 11.11 18.07
CA ASP A 104 6.88 12.57 17.90
C ASP A 104 7.52 12.97 16.56
N SER A 105 8.37 12.11 15.99
CA SER A 105 9.00 12.34 14.70
C SER A 105 8.03 12.11 13.52
N LEU A 106 7.71 13.20 12.80
CA LEU A 106 6.98 13.17 11.54
C LEU A 106 7.61 12.23 10.51
N ARG A 107 8.95 12.19 10.43
CA ARG A 107 9.67 11.32 9.49
C ARG A 107 9.47 9.84 9.83
N ILE A 108 9.42 9.46 11.11
CA ILE A 108 9.11 8.09 11.53
C ILE A 108 7.66 7.75 11.20
N ARG A 109 6.70 8.63 11.55
CA ARG A 109 5.27 8.41 11.22
C ARG A 109 5.06 8.22 9.72
N SER A 110 5.67 9.07 8.90
CA SER A 110 5.65 8.95 7.44
C SER A 110 6.28 7.65 6.95
N ALA A 111 7.42 7.26 7.53
CA ALA A 111 8.14 6.04 7.15
C ALA A 111 7.38 4.75 7.46
N VAL A 112 6.47 4.72 8.46
CA VAL A 112 5.67 3.52 8.78
C VAL A 112 4.32 3.46 8.05
N LEU A 113 3.74 4.61 7.67
CA LEU A 113 2.44 4.65 6.97
C LEU A 113 2.49 3.91 5.63
N THR A 114 3.51 4.15 4.82
CA THR A 114 3.66 3.47 3.53
C THR A 114 3.82 1.95 3.68
N PRO A 115 4.70 1.42 4.56
CA PRO A 115 4.76 -0.01 4.87
C PRO A 115 3.46 -0.64 5.31
N LEU A 116 2.63 0.04 6.11
CA LEU A 116 1.35 -0.54 6.54
C LEU A 116 0.47 -0.92 5.32
N THR A 117 0.51 -0.13 4.24
CA THR A 117 -0.30 -0.42 3.04
C THR A 117 0.05 -1.74 2.32
N VAL A 118 1.19 -2.39 2.60
CA VAL A 118 1.55 -3.65 1.91
C VAL A 118 1.12 -4.91 2.65
N TYR A 119 0.59 -4.79 3.87
CA TYR A 119 0.15 -5.94 4.66
C TYR A 119 -1.29 -6.35 4.38
N ARG A 120 -1.62 -7.61 4.70
CA ARG A 120 -2.96 -8.15 4.46
C ARG A 120 -3.92 -7.67 5.53
N LEU A 121 -5.21 -7.56 5.19
CA LEU A 121 -6.25 -7.16 6.16
C LEU A 121 -6.26 -8.04 7.42
N SER A 122 -5.97 -9.34 7.27
CA SER A 122 -5.90 -10.32 8.37
C SER A 122 -4.74 -10.11 9.34
N ASP A 123 -3.74 -9.29 8.98
CA ASP A 123 -2.57 -9.02 9.80
C ASP A 123 -2.85 -7.90 10.82
N TYR A 124 -3.98 -7.19 10.68
CA TYR A 124 -4.39 -6.09 11.55
C TYR A 124 -5.31 -6.57 12.66
N LYS A 125 -4.72 -6.83 13.84
CA LYS A 125 -5.48 -7.10 15.07
C LYS A 125 -6.20 -5.86 15.58
N LYS A 126 -7.12 -6.06 16.53
CA LYS A 126 -7.96 -5.00 17.11
C LYS A 126 -7.10 -3.83 17.63
N GLU A 127 -6.00 -4.12 18.31
CA GLU A 127 -5.11 -3.09 18.85
C GLU A 127 -4.46 -2.24 17.75
N ALA A 128 -3.95 -2.87 16.68
CA ALA A 128 -3.37 -2.16 15.54
C ALA A 128 -4.41 -1.24 14.87
N LYS A 129 -5.65 -1.69 14.73
CA LYS A 129 -6.76 -0.86 14.22
C LYS A 129 -7.06 0.33 15.13
N ASN A 130 -7.18 0.09 16.44
CA ASN A 130 -7.42 1.15 17.42
C ASN A 130 -6.31 2.22 17.40
N ASN A 131 -5.05 1.83 17.20
CA ASN A 131 -3.93 2.78 17.10
C ASN A 131 -4.04 3.67 15.86
N ILE A 132 -4.53 3.12 14.74
CA ILE A 132 -4.76 3.90 13.51
C ILE A 132 -5.96 4.85 13.69
N GLU A 133 -7.03 4.40 14.35
CA GLU A 133 -8.22 5.24 14.61
C GLU A 133 -7.88 6.48 15.44
N LYS A 134 -7.02 6.35 16.46
CA LYS A 134 -6.56 7.49 17.29
C LYS A 134 -5.89 8.60 16.47
N LEU A 135 -5.33 8.30 15.30
CA LEU A 135 -4.68 9.31 14.47
C LEU A 135 -5.64 10.34 13.90
N PHE A 136 -6.93 10.00 13.77
CA PHE A 136 -7.94 10.93 13.28
C PHE A 136 -8.19 12.08 14.25
N ASP A 137 -7.98 11.86 15.55
CA ASP A 137 -8.14 12.87 16.60
C ASP A 137 -6.88 13.74 16.78
N ILE A 138 -5.71 13.19 16.50
CA ILE A 138 -4.42 13.80 16.89
C ILE A 138 -3.75 14.49 15.69
N THR A 139 -3.98 14.01 14.47
CA THR A 139 -3.20 14.45 13.29
C THR A 139 -3.83 15.65 12.59
N ASN A 140 -3.38 16.85 12.95
CA ASN A 140 -3.63 18.05 12.14
C ASN A 140 -2.73 18.15 10.89
N GLU A 141 -1.75 17.25 10.76
CA GLU A 141 -0.74 17.28 9.70
C GLU A 141 -1.33 16.88 8.35
N ILE A 142 -1.42 17.86 7.44
CA ILE A 142 -2.01 17.69 6.11
C ILE A 142 -1.32 16.58 5.30
N TYR A 143 0.00 16.43 5.46
CA TYR A 143 0.82 15.53 4.63
C TYR A 143 0.62 14.04 4.90
N LEU A 144 0.15 13.63 6.08
CA LEU A 144 -0.07 12.21 6.41
C LEU A 144 -1.54 11.78 6.24
N ARG A 145 -2.42 12.77 6.14
CA ARG A 145 -3.87 12.60 6.21
C ARG A 145 -4.40 11.77 5.04
N SER A 146 -3.83 11.96 3.84
CA SER A 146 -4.17 11.21 2.63
C SER A 146 -4.00 9.70 2.85
N GLU A 147 -2.85 9.30 3.36
CA GLU A 147 -2.44 7.93 3.61
C GLU A 147 -3.26 7.33 4.75
N ILE A 148 -3.50 8.10 5.82
CA ILE A 148 -4.34 7.68 6.95
C ILE A 148 -5.77 7.39 6.48
N TYR A 149 -6.35 8.25 5.63
CA TYR A 149 -7.70 8.03 5.09
C TYR A 149 -7.75 6.75 4.26
N LYS A 150 -6.79 6.58 3.35
CA LYS A 150 -6.73 5.38 2.52
C LYS A 150 -6.50 4.10 3.36
N LEU A 151 -5.68 4.18 4.40
CA LEU A 151 -5.48 3.08 5.34
C LEU A 151 -6.76 2.75 6.12
N ALA A 152 -7.52 3.75 6.56
CA ALA A 152 -8.80 3.51 7.23
C ALA A 152 -9.85 2.88 6.31
N GLY A 153 -9.95 3.35 5.06
CA GLY A 153 -10.84 2.75 4.07
C GLY A 153 -10.44 1.31 3.73
N PHE A 154 -9.13 1.03 3.66
CA PHE A 154 -8.61 -0.34 3.52
C PHE A 154 -9.04 -1.25 4.67
N LEU A 155 -8.82 -0.79 5.90
CA LEU A 155 -9.08 -1.56 7.11
C LEU A 155 -10.55 -1.63 7.53
N GLN A 156 -11.42 -0.88 6.82
CA GLN A 156 -12.85 -0.78 7.03
C GLN A 156 -13.18 -0.28 8.45
N LEU A 157 -12.43 0.73 8.92
CA LEU A 157 -12.56 1.30 10.27
C LEU A 157 -13.87 2.09 10.37
N GLN A 158 -14.89 1.50 11.01
CA GLN A 158 -16.22 2.09 11.11
C GLN A 158 -16.20 3.43 11.88
N GLU A 159 -15.40 3.52 12.93
CA GLU A 159 -15.25 4.75 13.72
C GLU A 159 -14.65 5.91 12.90
N ALA A 160 -13.84 5.59 11.88
CA ALA A 160 -13.29 6.58 10.97
C ALA A 160 -14.32 7.11 9.96
N GLU A 161 -15.47 6.42 9.75
CA GLU A 161 -16.46 6.82 8.74
C GLU A 161 -17.00 8.22 9.01
N ARG A 162 -17.28 8.56 10.28
CA ARG A 162 -17.75 9.90 10.66
C ARG A 162 -16.75 10.98 10.24
N TYR A 163 -15.48 10.79 10.55
CA TYR A 163 -14.41 11.73 10.19
C TYR A 163 -14.28 11.88 8.67
N LEU A 164 -14.35 10.77 7.92
CA LEU A 164 -14.30 10.80 6.45
C LEU A 164 -15.52 11.54 5.86
N ILE A 165 -16.72 11.38 6.43
CA ILE A 165 -17.93 12.09 6.00
C ILE A 165 -17.83 13.60 6.30
N GLU A 166 -17.36 14.00 7.47
CA GLU A 166 -17.14 15.42 7.79
C GLU A 166 -16.20 16.07 6.78
N ARG A 167 -15.13 15.37 6.41
CA ARG A 167 -14.14 15.82 5.42
C ARG A 167 -14.70 15.86 4.00
N TYR A 168 -15.63 14.98 3.65
CA TYR A 168 -16.34 15.05 2.38
C TYR A 168 -17.04 16.41 2.15
N PHE A 169 -17.59 17.00 3.21
CA PHE A 169 -18.28 18.28 3.14
C PHE A 169 -17.34 19.49 3.13
N ASN A 170 -16.07 19.32 3.53
CA ASN A 170 -15.08 20.39 3.47
C ASN A 170 -14.58 20.61 2.02
N LYS A 171 -15.07 21.68 1.39
CA LYS A 171 -14.74 22.01 -0.01
C LYS A 171 -13.36 22.67 -0.20
N ARG A 172 -12.68 23.08 0.88
CA ARG A 172 -11.41 23.82 0.79
C ARG A 172 -10.23 22.90 0.46
N GLU A 173 -10.23 21.68 0.99
CA GLU A 173 -9.14 20.70 0.84
C GLU A 173 -9.49 19.66 -0.24
N LYS A 174 -9.27 20.01 -1.52
CA LYS A 174 -9.68 19.16 -2.67
C LYS A 174 -9.05 17.76 -2.65
N ALA A 175 -7.79 17.64 -2.24
CA ALA A 175 -7.07 16.37 -2.17
C ALA A 175 -7.64 15.47 -1.06
N ASP A 176 -7.80 16.03 0.14
CA ASP A 176 -8.40 15.32 1.29
C ASP A 176 -9.80 14.84 0.99
N ARG A 177 -10.62 15.70 0.37
CA ARG A 177 -11.96 15.33 -0.08
C ARG A 177 -11.93 14.17 -1.06
N TRP A 178 -10.96 14.13 -1.97
CA TRP A 178 -10.82 13.02 -2.91
C TRP A 178 -10.47 11.73 -2.17
N ASN A 179 -9.44 11.73 -1.32
CA ASN A 179 -9.02 10.56 -0.56
C ASN A 179 -10.07 10.05 0.42
N ALA A 180 -10.82 10.94 1.05
CA ALA A 180 -11.96 10.57 1.88
C ALA A 180 -13.04 9.86 1.06
N MET A 181 -13.34 10.35 -0.15
CA MET A 181 -14.33 9.73 -1.04
C MET A 181 -13.88 8.38 -1.57
N LEU A 182 -12.60 8.24 -1.94
CA LEU A 182 -12.03 6.95 -2.30
C LEU A 182 -12.20 5.95 -1.15
N SER A 183 -11.92 6.38 0.08
CA SER A 183 -11.94 5.52 1.27
C SER A 183 -13.35 5.10 1.66
N LEU A 184 -14.30 6.04 1.65
CA LEU A 184 -15.72 5.76 1.82
C LEU A 184 -16.26 4.83 0.71
N ALA A 185 -15.85 5.06 -0.54
CA ALA A 185 -16.24 4.18 -1.65
C ALA A 185 -15.70 2.75 -1.45
N ARG A 186 -14.45 2.62 -0.98
CA ARG A 186 -13.88 1.32 -0.62
C ARG A 186 -14.65 0.65 0.52
N MET A 187 -15.15 1.41 1.49
CA MET A 187 -16.01 0.93 2.58
C MET A 187 -17.43 0.56 2.13
N GLY A 188 -17.78 0.76 0.85
CA GLY A 188 -19.09 0.42 0.31
C GLY A 188 -20.11 1.57 0.39
N ASN A 189 -19.70 2.79 0.76
CA ASN A 189 -20.59 3.94 0.76
C ASN A 189 -21.01 4.30 -0.68
N LYS A 190 -22.28 4.04 -1.01
CA LYS A 190 -22.79 4.16 -2.38
C LYS A 190 -22.68 5.58 -2.95
N LYS A 191 -22.96 6.60 -2.13
CA LYS A 191 -22.86 8.01 -2.56
C LYS A 191 -21.42 8.39 -2.91
N ALA A 192 -20.46 7.92 -2.12
CA ALA A 192 -19.05 8.13 -2.36
C ALA A 192 -18.57 7.42 -3.63
N LEU A 193 -18.95 6.16 -3.79
CA LEU A 193 -18.66 5.36 -4.99
C LEU A 193 -19.18 6.02 -6.27
N ASP A 194 -20.45 6.42 -6.27
CA ASP A 194 -21.05 7.06 -7.45
C ASP A 194 -20.37 8.39 -7.82
N PHE A 195 -19.92 9.15 -6.81
CA PHE A 195 -19.13 10.35 -7.04
C PHE A 195 -17.76 10.03 -7.65
N CYS A 196 -17.03 9.06 -7.11
CA CYS A 196 -15.73 8.64 -7.64
C CYS A 196 -15.86 8.17 -9.10
N ILE A 197 -16.84 7.31 -9.39
CA ILE A 197 -17.12 6.83 -10.76
C ILE A 197 -17.44 7.99 -11.71
N ARG A 198 -18.31 8.93 -11.31
CA ARG A 198 -18.63 10.11 -12.15
C ARG A 198 -17.39 10.95 -12.43
N LYS A 199 -16.56 11.19 -11.42
CA LYS A 199 -15.34 11.98 -11.57
C LYS A 199 -14.35 11.28 -12.51
N MET A 200 -14.06 10.00 -12.27
CA MET A 200 -13.18 9.20 -13.13
C MET A 200 -13.67 9.21 -14.59
N LYS A 201 -14.97 8.97 -14.84
CA LYS A 201 -15.56 9.05 -16.19
C LYS A 201 -15.38 10.42 -16.84
N LYS A 202 -15.58 11.50 -16.08
CA LYS A 202 -15.37 12.87 -16.56
C LYS A 202 -13.91 13.09 -16.93
N ASP A 203 -12.99 12.63 -16.10
CA ASP A 203 -11.56 12.78 -16.33
C ASP A 203 -11.12 11.97 -17.57
N ILE A 204 -11.60 10.74 -17.74
CA ILE A 204 -11.42 9.93 -18.96
C ILE A 204 -11.95 10.66 -20.20
N SER A 205 -13.16 11.22 -20.14
CA SER A 205 -13.78 11.90 -21.30
C SER A 205 -13.03 13.15 -21.77
N LYS A 206 -12.28 13.80 -20.88
CA LYS A 206 -11.51 15.01 -21.19
C LYS A 206 -10.17 14.70 -21.87
N GLN A 207 -9.77 13.43 -21.92
CA GLN A 207 -8.40 13.04 -22.24
C GLN A 207 -8.09 12.73 -23.68
N ASN A 208 -9.07 12.87 -24.59
CA ASN A 208 -8.84 12.92 -26.03
C ASN A 208 -7.91 14.08 -26.47
N LYS A 209 -7.23 14.79 -25.55
CA LYS A 209 -6.28 15.89 -25.84
C LYS A 209 -4.91 15.79 -25.17
N PHE A 210 -4.69 15.06 -24.08
CA PHE A 210 -3.45 15.19 -23.28
C PHE A 210 -2.92 13.92 -22.58
N GLY A 211 -3.38 12.72 -22.97
CA GLY A 211 -2.89 11.47 -22.39
C GLY A 211 -3.59 11.07 -21.07
N TYR A 212 -3.44 9.79 -20.73
CA TYR A 212 -4.15 9.11 -19.64
C TYR A 212 -3.63 9.57 -18.26
N PRO A 213 -4.46 9.73 -17.22
CA PRO A 213 -4.03 10.25 -15.94
C PRO A 213 -3.58 9.04 -15.10
N SER A 214 -2.31 9.01 -14.74
CA SER A 214 -1.71 7.90 -13.99
C SER A 214 -2.53 7.41 -12.77
N ASN A 215 -3.35 8.28 -12.19
CA ASN A 215 -3.99 8.01 -10.90
C ASN A 215 -5.37 7.34 -11.01
N ILE A 216 -6.04 7.30 -12.17
CA ILE A 216 -7.38 6.65 -12.26
C ILE A 216 -7.28 5.15 -12.03
N GLU A 217 -6.24 4.52 -12.56
CA GLU A 217 -5.97 3.09 -12.37
C GLU A 217 -5.77 2.79 -10.89
N GLU A 218 -4.88 3.53 -10.23
CA GLU A 218 -4.59 3.39 -8.80
C GLU A 218 -5.82 3.63 -7.93
N ASP A 219 -6.62 4.65 -8.23
CA ASP A 219 -7.81 4.98 -7.46
C ASP A 219 -8.91 3.93 -7.64
N ALA A 220 -9.12 3.44 -8.87
CA ALA A 220 -10.08 2.37 -9.15
C ALA A 220 -9.63 1.03 -8.54
N TYR A 221 -8.32 0.79 -8.54
CA TYR A 221 -7.64 -0.32 -7.89
C TYR A 221 -7.81 -0.27 -6.38
N TYR A 222 -7.69 0.91 -5.78
CA TYR A 222 -7.89 1.10 -4.36
C TYR A 222 -9.37 0.96 -3.95
N ILE A 223 -10.35 1.40 -4.74
CA ILE A 223 -11.77 1.30 -4.34
C ILE A 223 -12.27 -0.16 -4.26
N ARG A 224 -11.83 -1.04 -5.16
CA ARG A 224 -12.21 -2.47 -5.20
C ARG A 224 -13.71 -2.75 -5.13
N GLN A 225 -14.52 -1.95 -5.82
CA GLN A 225 -15.95 -2.18 -5.97
C GLN A 225 -16.28 -2.68 -7.39
N PRO A 226 -17.33 -3.49 -7.59
CA PRO A 226 -17.69 -4.02 -8.92
C PRO A 226 -17.86 -2.93 -9.98
N GLU A 227 -18.34 -1.75 -9.59
CA GLU A 227 -18.49 -0.62 -10.49
C GLU A 227 -17.16 -0.03 -10.98
N THR A 228 -16.10 -0.04 -10.16
CA THR A 228 -14.77 0.44 -10.58
C THR A 228 -14.07 -0.58 -11.47
N LEU A 229 -14.25 -1.88 -11.19
CA LEU A 229 -13.81 -2.98 -12.07
C LEU A 229 -14.43 -2.86 -13.47
N ASN A 230 -15.75 -2.68 -13.53
CA ASN A 230 -16.47 -2.48 -14.79
C ASN A 230 -16.03 -1.21 -15.53
N LEU A 231 -15.67 -0.16 -14.80
CA LEU A 231 -15.12 1.05 -15.40
C LEU A 231 -13.77 0.77 -16.06
N LEU A 232 -12.84 0.10 -15.37
CA LEU A 232 -11.52 -0.26 -15.90
C LEU A 232 -11.63 -1.12 -17.16
N LEU A 233 -12.46 -2.17 -17.14
CA LEU A 233 -12.66 -3.05 -18.31
C LEU A 233 -13.20 -2.29 -19.51
N LYS A 234 -14.18 -1.40 -19.30
CA LYS A 234 -14.73 -0.57 -20.39
C LYS A 234 -13.69 0.34 -21.02
N ILE A 235 -12.74 0.84 -20.23
CA ILE A 235 -11.66 1.67 -20.77
C ILE A 235 -10.68 0.81 -21.57
N SER A 236 -10.30 -0.35 -21.01
CA SER A 236 -9.40 -1.30 -21.68
C SER A 236 -9.98 -1.86 -22.99
N GLY A 237 -11.30 -2.02 -23.09
CA GLY A 237 -11.98 -2.52 -24.30
C GLY A 237 -12.33 -1.46 -25.34
N ASN A 238 -12.23 -0.17 -25.04
CA ASN A 238 -12.66 0.89 -25.96
C ASN A 238 -11.54 1.32 -26.92
N LYS A 239 -11.61 0.86 -28.17
CA LYS A 239 -10.64 1.21 -29.23
C LYS A 239 -10.47 2.72 -29.46
N SER A 240 -11.49 3.56 -29.24
CA SER A 240 -11.44 5.01 -29.56
C SER A 240 -10.82 5.89 -28.46
N LEU A 241 -10.91 5.49 -27.19
CA LEU A 241 -10.19 6.14 -26.09
C LEU A 241 -8.71 5.70 -26.04
N VAL A 242 -8.41 4.59 -26.71
CA VAL A 242 -7.11 3.95 -26.77
C VAL A 242 -6.36 4.34 -28.05
N SER A 243 -7.04 4.76 -29.13
CA SER A 243 -6.44 5.10 -30.42
C SER A 243 -5.64 6.41 -30.44
N ASP A 244 -5.90 7.37 -29.56
CA ASP A 244 -5.19 8.65 -29.49
C ASP A 244 -3.87 8.60 -28.69
N ILE A 245 -3.55 7.46 -28.08
CA ILE A 245 -2.25 7.23 -27.46
C ILE A 245 -1.33 6.65 -28.54
N SER A 246 -0.61 7.54 -29.24
CA SER A 246 0.31 7.25 -30.35
C SER A 246 1.53 6.37 -29.99
N LYS A 247 1.51 5.69 -28.84
CA LYS A 247 2.53 4.73 -28.40
C LYS A 247 1.88 3.36 -28.11
N PRO A 248 2.19 2.32 -28.90
CA PRO A 248 1.69 0.95 -28.71
C PRO A 248 1.95 0.35 -27.31
N SER A 249 2.93 0.87 -26.56
CA SER A 249 3.33 0.35 -25.25
C SER A 249 2.32 0.61 -24.12
N VAL A 250 1.42 1.59 -24.26
CA VAL A 250 0.45 1.94 -23.20
C VAL A 250 -0.84 1.13 -23.33
N LYS A 251 -1.22 0.74 -24.55
CA LYS A 251 -2.45 -0.02 -24.85
C LYS A 251 -2.46 -1.40 -24.18
N SER A 252 -1.34 -2.11 -24.24
CA SER A 252 -1.21 -3.44 -23.65
C SER A 252 -1.25 -3.37 -22.11
N ASN A 253 -0.60 -2.36 -21.50
CA ASN A 253 -0.45 -2.29 -20.05
C ASN A 253 -1.77 -2.09 -19.31
N LEU A 254 -2.59 -1.13 -19.72
CA LEU A 254 -3.92 -0.87 -19.13
C LEU A 254 -4.84 -2.08 -19.22
N GLY A 255 -4.74 -2.76 -20.36
CA GLY A 255 -5.50 -3.94 -20.62
C GLY A 255 -5.12 -5.13 -19.75
N HIS A 256 -3.82 -5.41 -19.66
CA HIS A 256 -3.27 -6.42 -18.76
C HIS A 256 -3.51 -6.08 -17.29
N LEU A 257 -3.48 -4.80 -16.93
CA LEU A 257 -3.73 -4.34 -15.55
C LEU A 257 -5.18 -4.56 -15.15
N ALA A 258 -6.15 -4.23 -16.03
CA ALA A 258 -7.57 -4.52 -15.77
C ALA A 258 -7.84 -6.03 -15.64
N LEU A 259 -7.22 -6.86 -16.48
CA LEU A 259 -7.31 -8.31 -16.40
C LEU A 259 -6.71 -8.86 -15.09
N SER A 260 -5.48 -8.46 -14.78
CA SER A 260 -4.79 -8.85 -13.54
C SER A 260 -5.60 -8.41 -12.32
N TYR A 261 -6.20 -7.22 -12.40
CA TYR A 261 -7.02 -6.67 -11.32
C TYR A 261 -8.28 -7.48 -11.07
N VAL A 262 -8.98 -7.92 -12.11
CA VAL A 262 -10.15 -8.81 -11.97
C VAL A 262 -9.73 -10.12 -11.30
N GLU A 263 -8.62 -10.72 -11.74
CA GLU A 263 -8.11 -11.99 -11.19
C GLU A 263 -7.81 -11.88 -9.69
N ILE A 264 -7.16 -10.81 -9.25
CA ILE A 264 -6.78 -10.66 -7.83
C ILE A 264 -7.89 -10.09 -6.94
N SER A 265 -8.87 -9.38 -7.52
CA SER A 265 -9.91 -8.67 -6.75
C SER A 265 -11.17 -9.49 -6.53
N ILE A 266 -11.35 -10.61 -7.22
CA ILE A 266 -12.55 -11.45 -7.12
C ILE A 266 -12.12 -12.88 -6.79
N THR A 267 -12.36 -13.31 -5.56
CA THR A 267 -11.91 -14.61 -5.03
C THR A 267 -12.47 -15.80 -5.80
N ASN A 268 -13.70 -15.69 -6.30
CA ASN A 268 -14.36 -16.74 -7.09
C ASN A 268 -14.23 -16.55 -8.61
N PHE A 269 -13.29 -15.71 -9.07
CA PHE A 269 -13.08 -15.52 -10.50
C PHE A 269 -12.37 -16.75 -11.10
N PRO A 270 -12.90 -17.30 -12.22
CA PRO A 270 -12.31 -18.48 -12.86
C PRO A 270 -11.01 -18.10 -13.58
N SER A 271 -9.87 -18.37 -12.96
CA SER A 271 -8.52 -18.09 -13.51
C SER A 271 -8.28 -18.68 -14.91
N ARG A 272 -9.01 -19.74 -15.29
CA ARG A 272 -8.99 -20.28 -16.65
C ARG A 272 -9.39 -19.25 -17.72
N LEU A 273 -10.32 -18.33 -17.44
CA LEU A 273 -10.73 -17.30 -18.41
C LEU A 273 -9.59 -16.32 -18.74
N TYR A 274 -8.62 -16.18 -17.84
CA TYR A 274 -7.43 -15.37 -18.06
C TYR A 274 -6.37 -16.12 -18.88
N LYS A 275 -6.20 -17.43 -18.63
CA LYS A 275 -5.15 -18.28 -19.18
C LYS A 275 -5.55 -19.11 -20.40
N GLU A 276 -6.75 -18.89 -20.95
CA GLU A 276 -7.21 -19.63 -22.14
C GLU A 276 -6.29 -19.38 -23.34
N GLU A 277 -5.49 -20.40 -23.66
CA GLU A 277 -4.58 -20.40 -24.81
C GLU A 277 -5.36 -20.26 -26.13
N GLY A 278 -4.79 -19.57 -27.10
CA GLY A 278 -5.39 -19.36 -28.42
C GLY A 278 -6.42 -18.24 -28.52
N LYS A 279 -6.81 -17.58 -27.41
CA LYS A 279 -7.71 -16.42 -27.46
C LYS A 279 -6.97 -15.09 -27.56
N SER A 280 -7.46 -14.20 -28.40
CA SER A 280 -7.01 -12.80 -28.47
C SER A 280 -7.29 -12.06 -27.16
N TYR A 281 -6.63 -10.91 -27.00
CA TYR A 281 -6.82 -10.05 -25.84
C TYR A 281 -8.27 -9.55 -25.71
N GLU A 282 -8.86 -9.14 -26.82
CA GLU A 282 -10.23 -8.65 -26.91
C GLU A 282 -11.27 -9.73 -26.58
N GLU A 283 -11.02 -10.97 -27.02
CA GLU A 283 -11.89 -12.10 -26.66
C GLU A 283 -11.86 -12.38 -25.16
N ARG A 284 -10.69 -12.29 -24.52
CA ARG A 284 -10.56 -12.45 -23.07
C ARG A 284 -11.30 -11.36 -22.30
N ILE A 285 -11.19 -10.09 -22.69
CA ILE A 285 -11.99 -9.02 -22.07
C ILE A 285 -13.49 -9.33 -22.19
N ARG A 286 -13.98 -9.69 -23.39
CA ARG A 286 -15.41 -9.96 -23.60
C ARG A 286 -15.92 -11.11 -22.74
N LEU A 287 -15.12 -12.16 -22.58
CA LEU A 287 -15.46 -13.29 -21.70
C LEU A 287 -15.57 -12.85 -20.24
N ILE A 288 -14.65 -11.98 -19.80
CA ILE A 288 -14.65 -11.45 -18.44
C ILE A 288 -15.82 -10.51 -18.20
N GLU A 289 -16.10 -9.59 -19.13
CA GLU A 289 -17.27 -8.71 -19.06
C GLU A 289 -18.57 -9.51 -19.00
N LYS A 290 -18.68 -10.56 -19.83
CA LYS A 290 -19.82 -11.48 -19.81
C LYS A 290 -19.96 -12.16 -18.45
N TRP A 291 -18.87 -12.75 -17.94
CA TRP A 291 -18.86 -13.44 -16.66
C TRP A 291 -19.25 -12.50 -15.50
N LEU A 292 -18.69 -11.29 -15.46
CA LEU A 292 -18.99 -10.28 -14.43
C LEU A 292 -20.47 -9.85 -14.48
N LYS A 293 -21.05 -9.73 -15.67
CA LYS A 293 -22.46 -9.40 -15.85
C LYS A 293 -23.37 -10.52 -15.33
N GLU A 294 -23.04 -11.77 -15.66
CA GLU A 294 -23.79 -12.96 -15.25
C GLU A 294 -23.68 -13.24 -13.75
N ASN A 295 -22.54 -12.88 -13.13
CA ASN A 295 -22.25 -13.16 -11.72
C ASN A 295 -22.34 -11.95 -10.81
N LYS A 296 -22.91 -10.82 -11.27
CA LYS A 296 -22.91 -9.54 -10.54
C LYS A 296 -23.35 -9.65 -9.07
N ASN A 297 -24.33 -10.50 -8.78
CA ASN A 297 -24.88 -10.67 -7.43
C ASN A 297 -24.11 -11.68 -6.57
N ASN A 298 -23.18 -12.43 -7.17
CA ASN A 298 -22.42 -13.53 -6.56
C ASN A 298 -20.91 -13.24 -6.51
N LEU A 299 -20.49 -12.00 -6.75
CA LEU A 299 -19.07 -11.63 -6.72
C LEU A 299 -18.56 -11.61 -5.27
N ILE A 300 -17.52 -12.42 -5.01
CA ILE A 300 -16.82 -12.39 -3.73
C ILE A 300 -15.56 -11.56 -3.90
N LEU A 301 -15.56 -10.34 -3.36
CA LEU A 301 -14.44 -9.42 -3.48
C LEU A 301 -13.31 -9.79 -2.52
N ASN A 302 -12.09 -9.86 -3.05
CA ASN A 302 -10.88 -9.97 -2.26
C ASN A 302 -10.53 -8.60 -1.64
N LYS A 303 -11.04 -8.37 -0.42
CA LYS A 303 -10.76 -7.17 0.38
C LYS A 303 -9.39 -7.20 1.06
N GLY A 304 -8.65 -8.30 0.96
CA GLY A 304 -7.45 -8.57 1.76
C GLY A 304 -6.16 -7.87 1.29
N ILE A 305 -6.20 -7.17 0.15
CA ILE A 305 -5.04 -6.50 -0.45
C ILE A 305 -5.37 -5.00 -0.55
N TYR A 306 -4.43 -4.14 -0.22
CA TYR A 306 -4.57 -2.69 -0.33
C TYR A 306 -4.72 -2.27 -1.79
#